data_AF-A0A7R9HWH5-F1
#
_entry.id   AF-A0A7R9HWH5-F1
#
_cell.length_a   1.000
_cell.length_b   1.000
_cell.length_c   1.000
_cell.angle_alpha   90.00
_cell.angle_beta   90.00
_cell.angle_gamma   90.00
#
_symmetry.space_group_name_H-M   'P 1'
#
loop_
_entity.id
_entity.type
_entity.pdbx_description
1 polymer ?
#
loop_
_entity_poly.entity_id
_entity_poly.type
_entity_poly.pdbx_seq_one_letter_code
_entity_poly.pdbx_strand_id
1 'polypeptide(L)'
;MSVIPLYGLMSDGDWLPNPDSAILISEFESPEKLAHFLKELNNDTARYESYLGHKLDSATLKITNKKLLSALSSHNKENIDWGVNVEQFECYICQRAHIRMKGDTEISVLNESHYFCPPPTSYYRDLKMEDFWSQMWKVGRCEARVVRNFINQNKTAYTSQEFTESLKNLLKGGDC
;
A
#
# COMPACT_ATOMS: atom_id res chain seq x y z
N MET A 1 -15.26 -11.36 15.45
CA MET A 1 -13.99 -12.06 15.72
C MET A 1 -12.87 -11.13 15.28
N SER A 2 -12.05 -10.65 16.21
CA SER A 2 -11.02 -9.64 15.95
C SER A 2 -9.64 -10.30 15.89
N VAL A 3 -8.79 -9.86 14.96
CA VAL A 3 -7.45 -10.41 14.73
C VAL A 3 -6.36 -9.39 15.05
N ILE A 4 -5.22 -9.89 15.53
CA ILE A 4 -3.99 -9.11 15.74
C ILE A 4 -3.17 -9.18 14.45
N PRO A 5 -2.84 -8.04 13.82
CA PRO A 5 -2.02 -8.02 12.60
C PRO A 5 -0.53 -8.29 12.92
N LEU A 6 0.14 -9.00 12.02
CA LEU A 6 1.60 -9.20 12.02
C LEU A 6 2.21 -8.41 10.85
N TYR A 7 3.17 -7.53 11.13
CA TYR A 7 3.82 -6.69 10.11
C TYR A 7 5.31 -7.00 9.99
N GLY A 8 5.80 -7.13 8.74
CA GLY A 8 7.20 -7.41 8.43
C GLY A 8 8.13 -6.21 8.60
N LEU A 9 7.85 -5.14 7.86
CA LEU A 9 8.58 -3.88 7.94
C LEU A 9 7.55 -2.76 7.84
N MET A 10 7.32 -2.06 8.95
CA MET A 10 6.72 -0.72 8.92
C MET A 10 7.84 0.25 9.27
N SER A 11 7.84 1.42 8.65
CA SER A 11 8.63 2.54 9.15
C SER A 11 8.16 2.84 10.59
N ASP A 12 8.93 2.34 11.55
CA ASP A 12 8.96 2.68 12.98
C ASP A 12 7.64 2.62 13.77
N GLY A 13 6.63 1.86 13.32
CA GLY A 13 5.35 1.80 14.03
C GLY A 13 4.63 3.15 14.10
N ASP A 14 5.05 4.11 13.27
CA ASP A 14 4.68 5.53 13.30
C ASP A 14 3.18 5.79 13.21
N TRP A 15 2.43 4.80 12.74
CA TRP A 15 0.98 4.85 12.52
C TRP A 15 0.20 3.81 13.32
N LEU A 16 0.85 3.06 14.22
CA LEU A 16 0.14 2.14 15.10
C LEU A 16 -0.77 2.90 16.06
N PRO A 17 -2.02 2.45 16.29
CA PRO A 17 -2.91 3.01 17.30
C PRO A 17 -2.24 3.22 18.67
N ASN A 18 -1.52 2.20 19.11
CA ASN A 18 -0.70 2.14 20.32
C ASN A 18 0.33 0.99 20.15
N PRO A 19 1.33 0.84 21.05
CA PRO A 19 2.32 -0.23 20.92
C PRO A 19 1.69 -1.64 20.85
N ASP A 20 0.68 -1.91 21.67
CA ASP A 20 -0.06 -3.18 21.69
C ASP A 20 -1.22 -3.18 20.66
N SER A 21 -0.93 -2.88 19.40
CA SER A 21 -1.95 -2.95 18.33
C SER A 21 -1.57 -3.83 17.16
N ALA A 22 -0.30 -4.23 17.08
CA ALA A 22 0.23 -5.16 16.11
C ALA A 22 1.46 -5.86 16.69
N ILE A 23 1.88 -6.94 16.03
CA ILE A 23 3.16 -7.61 16.33
C ILE A 23 4.10 -7.28 15.17
N LEU A 24 5.24 -6.66 15.47
CA LEU A 24 6.26 -6.33 14.48
C LEU A 24 7.28 -7.46 14.39
N ILE A 25 7.36 -8.12 13.24
CA ILE A 25 8.28 -9.24 13.01
C ILE A 25 9.73 -8.78 13.19
N SER A 26 10.03 -7.52 12.86
CA SER A 26 11.35 -6.91 13.05
C SER A 26 11.81 -6.80 14.51
N GLU A 27 10.92 -6.94 15.49
CA GLU A 27 11.27 -6.95 16.92
C GLU A 27 11.81 -8.30 17.40
N PHE A 28 11.75 -9.34 16.57
CA PHE A 28 12.20 -10.68 16.90
C PHE A 28 13.51 -11.00 16.17
N GLU A 29 14.50 -11.46 16.92
CA GLU A 29 15.80 -11.84 16.35
C GLU A 29 15.73 -13.04 15.40
N SER A 30 14.69 -13.88 15.51
CA SER A 30 14.51 -15.04 14.64
C SER A 30 13.03 -15.46 14.50
N PRO A 31 12.66 -16.16 13.42
CA PRO A 31 11.33 -16.74 13.25
C PRO A 31 10.93 -17.70 14.38
N GLU A 32 11.89 -18.42 14.97
CA GLU A 32 11.63 -19.32 16.10
C GLU A 32 11.21 -18.55 17.35
N LYS A 33 11.87 -17.41 17.65
CA LYS A 33 11.47 -16.56 18.79
C LYS A 33 10.07 -15.98 18.58
N LEU A 34 9.75 -15.53 17.37
CA LEU A 34 8.40 -15.11 17.01
C LEU A 34 7.39 -16.25 17.21
N ALA A 35 7.68 -17.45 16.72
CA ALA A 35 6.79 -18.59 16.86
C ALA A 35 6.54 -18.97 18.33
N HIS A 36 7.57 -18.89 19.18
CA HIS A 36 7.43 -19.08 20.62
C HIS A 36 6.53 -18.01 21.26
N PHE A 37 6.79 -16.74 20.96
CA PHE A 37 5.97 -15.63 21.42
C PHE A 37 4.49 -15.78 21.03
N LEU A 38 4.21 -16.16 19.78
CA LEU A 38 2.84 -16.36 19.29
C LEU A 38 2.14 -17.51 20.01
N LYS A 39 2.85 -18.59 20.32
CA LYS A 39 2.29 -19.71 21.10
C LYS A 39 1.95 -19.28 22.53
N GLU A 40 2.83 -18.53 23.17
CA GLU A 40 2.58 -17.99 24.52
C GLU A 40 1.39 -17.03 24.51
N LEU A 41 1.34 -16.11 23.54
CA LEU A 41 0.25 -15.15 23.39
C LEU A 41 -1.10 -15.85 23.13
N ASN A 42 -1.12 -16.88 22.29
CA ASN A 42 -2.36 -17.63 22.02
C ASN A 42 -2.89 -18.39 23.25
N ASN A 43 -2.02 -18.73 24.20
CA ASN A 43 -2.40 -19.42 25.43
C ASN A 43 -2.77 -18.47 26.57
N ASP A 44 -2.61 -17.16 26.39
CA ASP A 44 -2.94 -16.14 27.38
C ASP A 44 -4.03 -15.20 26.82
N THR A 45 -5.28 -15.47 27.20
CA THR A 45 -6.44 -14.70 26.72
C THR A 45 -6.36 -13.22 27.11
N ALA A 46 -5.93 -12.90 28.33
CA ALA A 46 -5.88 -11.52 28.79
C ALA A 46 -4.81 -10.72 28.02
N ARG A 47 -3.66 -11.33 27.78
CA ARG A 47 -2.60 -10.75 26.96
C ARG A 47 -3.01 -10.63 25.50
N TYR A 48 -3.71 -11.61 24.94
CA TYR A 48 -4.25 -11.51 23.58
C TYR A 48 -5.25 -10.36 23.44
N GLU A 49 -6.16 -10.21 24.41
CA GLU A 49 -7.16 -9.16 24.41
C GLU A 49 -6.57 -7.75 24.57
N SER A 50 -5.43 -7.61 25.26
CA SER A 50 -4.76 -6.30 25.38
C SER A 50 -4.36 -5.75 24.01
N TYR A 51 -3.97 -6.61 23.06
CA TYR A 51 -3.63 -6.20 21.69
C TYR A 51 -4.83 -5.71 20.87
N LEU A 52 -6.04 -6.02 21.34
CA LEU A 52 -7.30 -5.68 20.68
C LEU A 52 -8.00 -4.49 21.34
N GLY A 53 -7.42 -3.92 22.40
CA GLY A 53 -8.03 -2.85 23.18
C GLY A 53 -8.51 -1.67 22.34
N HIS A 54 -7.72 -1.27 21.35
CA HIS A 54 -8.03 -0.17 20.43
C HIS A 54 -9.24 -0.45 19.49
N LYS A 55 -9.75 -1.69 19.44
CA LYS A 55 -10.90 -2.11 18.62
C LYS A 55 -12.15 -2.40 19.43
N LEU A 56 -12.00 -2.83 20.69
CA LEU A 56 -13.07 -3.44 21.47
C LEU A 56 -13.88 -2.44 22.31
N ASP A 57 -13.34 -1.27 22.61
CA ASP A 57 -14.02 -0.30 23.46
C ASP A 57 -13.78 1.15 23.00
N SER A 58 -14.87 1.83 22.63
CA SER A 58 -14.83 3.23 22.22
C SER A 58 -14.57 4.18 23.39
N ALA A 59 -14.75 3.72 24.63
CA ALA A 59 -14.63 4.55 25.82
C ALA A 59 -13.28 4.44 26.54
N THR A 60 -12.59 3.29 26.47
CA THR A 60 -11.57 2.98 27.51
C THR A 60 -10.18 2.53 27.04
N LEU A 61 -9.91 2.32 25.75
CA LEU A 61 -8.54 2.05 25.28
C LEU A 61 -8.17 2.90 24.06
N LYS A 62 -7.41 3.95 24.37
CA LYS A 62 -7.16 5.13 23.54
C LYS A 62 -6.10 4.83 22.49
N ILE A 63 -6.40 5.13 21.23
CA ILE A 63 -5.37 5.45 20.25
C ILE A 63 -4.45 6.50 20.92
N THR A 64 -3.22 6.15 21.24
CA THR A 64 -2.26 7.05 21.90
C THR A 64 -1.39 7.80 20.89
N ASN A 65 -1.37 7.31 19.65
CA ASN A 65 -0.59 7.90 18.58
C ASN A 65 -1.18 9.26 18.15
N LYS A 66 -0.50 10.34 18.54
CA LYS A 66 -0.93 11.72 18.25
C LYS A 66 -0.92 12.04 16.75
N LYS A 67 0.04 11.49 16.00
CA LYS A 67 0.14 11.67 14.54
C LYS A 67 -1.08 11.05 13.85
N LEU A 68 -1.42 9.82 14.25
CA LEU A 68 -2.63 9.14 13.79
C LEU A 68 -3.90 9.89 14.19
N LEU A 69 -4.03 10.32 15.45
CA LEU A 69 -5.19 11.10 15.91
C LEU A 69 -5.34 12.40 15.12
N SER A 70 -4.25 13.13 14.89
CA SER A 70 -4.26 14.36 14.09
C SER A 70 -4.76 14.08 12.68
N ALA A 71 -4.24 13.06 12.02
CA ALA A 71 -4.65 12.67 10.66
C ALA A 71 -6.14 12.27 10.61
N LEU A 72 -6.59 11.44 11.55
CA LEU A 72 -7.99 11.02 11.64
C LEU A 72 -8.94 12.19 11.93
N SER A 73 -8.49 13.19 12.70
CA SER A 73 -9.30 14.39 12.98
C SER A 73 -9.33 15.39 11.82
N SER A 74 -8.26 15.46 11.02
CA SER A 74 -8.19 16.30 9.81
C SER A 74 -8.96 15.73 8.63
N HIS A 75 -9.17 14.41 8.61
CA HIS A 75 -10.10 13.79 7.67
C HIS A 75 -11.54 14.08 8.12
N ASN A 76 -12.11 15.17 7.60
CA ASN A 76 -13.54 15.41 7.70
C ASN A 76 -14.28 14.15 7.20
N LYS A 77 -15.24 13.68 8.00
CA LYS A 77 -16.13 12.52 7.73
C LYS A 77 -17.02 12.69 6.48
N GLU A 78 -16.73 13.66 5.63
CA GLU A 78 -17.45 13.88 4.39
C GLU A 78 -16.82 12.99 3.32
N ASN A 79 -17.46 11.84 3.14
CA ASN A 79 -17.37 11.00 1.96
C ASN A 79 -16.00 10.33 1.73
N ILE A 80 -15.79 9.19 2.38
CA ILE A 80 -15.05 8.08 1.75
C ILE A 80 -15.96 7.54 0.63
N ASP A 81 -16.21 8.38 -0.37
CA ASP A 81 -16.68 7.95 -1.67
C ASP A 81 -15.41 7.71 -2.49
N TRP A 82 -15.18 6.46 -2.87
CA TRP A 82 -14.00 6.07 -3.63
C TRP A 82 -13.87 6.86 -4.95
N GLY A 83 -14.97 7.41 -5.48
CA GLY A 83 -14.95 8.31 -6.64
C GLY A 83 -14.32 9.67 -6.36
N VAL A 84 -14.57 10.27 -5.19
CA VAL A 84 -14.04 11.58 -4.80
C VAL A 84 -12.52 11.55 -4.65
N ASN A 85 -11.95 10.41 -4.23
CA ASN A 85 -10.51 10.25 -4.11
C ASN A 85 -9.78 10.30 -5.47
N VAL A 86 -10.41 9.80 -6.54
CA VAL A 86 -9.82 9.85 -7.89
C VAL A 86 -9.88 11.28 -8.42
N GLU A 87 -11.02 11.96 -8.31
CA GLU A 87 -11.16 13.34 -8.77
C GLU A 87 -10.24 14.31 -8.01
N GLN A 88 -10.11 14.16 -6.69
CA GLN A 88 -9.18 14.96 -5.88
C GLN A 88 -7.72 14.66 -6.27
N PHE A 89 -7.39 13.40 -6.54
CA PHE A 89 -6.07 13.02 -7.01
C PHE A 89 -5.77 13.61 -8.39
N GLU A 90 -6.70 13.52 -9.34
CA GLU A 90 -6.58 14.13 -10.67
C GLU A 90 -6.39 15.63 -10.58
N CYS A 91 -7.18 16.31 -9.74
CA CYS A 91 -7.05 17.74 -9.49
C CYS A 91 -5.68 18.10 -8.90
N TYR A 92 -5.21 17.33 -7.92
CA TYR A 92 -3.88 17.49 -7.32
C TYR A 92 -2.77 17.35 -8.38
N ILE A 93 -2.82 16.31 -9.22
CA ILE A 93 -1.83 16.09 -10.28
C ILE A 93 -1.86 17.24 -11.30
N CYS A 94 -3.05 17.68 -11.73
CA CYS A 94 -3.20 18.82 -12.64
C CYS A 94 -2.61 20.11 -12.05
N GLN A 95 -2.87 20.39 -10.76
CA GLN A 95 -2.33 21.55 -10.07
C GLN A 95 -0.80 21.48 -9.99
N ARG A 96 -0.24 20.33 -9.61
CA ARG A 96 1.21 20.11 -9.57
C ARG A 96 1.85 20.24 -10.95
N ALA A 97 1.22 19.72 -12.00
CA ALA A 97 1.70 19.87 -13.37
C ALA A 97 1.72 21.33 -13.82
N HIS A 98 0.66 22.10 -13.52
CA HIS A 98 0.57 23.53 -13.84
C HIS A 98 1.61 24.37 -13.11
N ILE A 99 1.84 24.10 -11.83
CA ILE A 99 2.89 24.74 -11.03
C ILE A 99 4.27 24.48 -11.67
N ARG A 100 4.55 23.22 -12.04
CA ARG A 100 5.80 22.86 -12.74
C ARG A 100 5.96 23.57 -14.08
N MET A 101 4.89 23.69 -14.88
CA MET A 101 4.91 24.41 -16.16
C MET A 101 5.22 25.91 -15.99
N LYS A 102 4.84 26.50 -14.86
CA LYS A 102 5.15 27.90 -14.54
C LYS A 102 6.58 28.14 -14.03
N GLY A 103 7.38 27.07 -13.91
CA GLY A 103 8.77 27.16 -13.46
C GLY A 103 8.95 27.15 -11.94
N ASP A 104 7.87 26.99 -11.17
CA ASP A 104 7.96 26.78 -9.72
C ASP A 104 8.34 25.32 -9.44
N THR A 105 9.64 25.10 -9.21
CA THR A 105 10.14 23.80 -8.77
C THR A 105 9.95 23.68 -7.26
N GLU A 106 8.74 23.32 -6.83
CA GLU A 106 8.63 22.66 -5.53
C GLU A 106 9.53 21.42 -5.56
N ILE A 107 10.39 21.28 -4.54
CA ILE A 107 11.25 20.12 -4.36
C ILE A 107 10.33 18.90 -4.25
N SER A 108 10.22 18.14 -5.34
CA SER A 108 9.56 16.85 -5.32
C SER A 108 10.43 15.93 -4.46
N VAL A 109 10.00 15.69 -3.21
CA VAL A 109 10.58 14.65 -2.35
C VAL A 109 10.53 13.29 -3.08
N LEU A 110 9.57 13.13 -3.98
CA LEU A 110 9.39 11.98 -4.85
C LEU A 110 10.32 12.08 -6.06
N ASN A 111 11.27 11.15 -6.12
CA ASN A 111 12.06 10.84 -7.31
C ASN A 111 11.55 9.54 -7.94
N GLU A 112 12.10 9.15 -9.10
CA GLU A 112 11.69 7.91 -9.78
C GLU A 112 11.77 6.67 -8.88
N SER A 113 12.71 6.63 -7.93
CA SER A 113 12.87 5.50 -7.01
C SER A 113 11.68 5.32 -6.04
N HIS A 114 10.91 6.37 -5.76
CA HIS A 114 9.73 6.25 -4.89
C HIS A 114 8.58 5.47 -5.53
N TYR A 115 8.52 5.44 -6.86
CA TYR A 115 7.52 4.68 -7.62
C TYR A 115 8.14 3.51 -8.39
N PHE A 116 9.44 3.28 -8.20
CA PHE A 116 10.13 2.15 -8.79
C PHE A 116 9.73 0.88 -8.04
N CYS A 117 8.79 0.13 -8.62
CA CYS A 117 8.38 -1.18 -8.13
C CYS A 117 9.18 -2.26 -8.86
N PRO A 118 10.31 -2.76 -8.30
CA PRO A 118 11.06 -3.84 -8.92
C PRO A 118 10.21 -5.13 -9.01
N PRO A 119 10.55 -6.06 -9.91
CA PRO A 119 9.92 -7.37 -9.93
C PRO A 119 9.99 -8.02 -8.55
N PRO A 120 8.90 -8.61 -8.04
CA PRO A 120 8.91 -9.27 -6.74
C PRO A 120 9.89 -10.45 -6.79
N THR A 121 10.78 -10.50 -5.82
CA THR A 121 11.70 -11.63 -5.64
C THR A 121 11.14 -12.57 -4.60
N SER A 122 11.07 -13.86 -4.93
CA SER A 122 10.79 -14.89 -3.91
C SER A 122 11.88 -14.85 -2.84
N TYR A 123 11.48 -14.81 -1.57
CA TYR A 123 12.39 -15.00 -0.44
C TYR A 123 13.03 -16.40 -0.47
N TYR A 124 12.28 -17.39 -0.97
CA TYR A 124 12.76 -18.73 -1.22
C TYR A 124 13.43 -18.78 -2.60
N ARG A 125 14.75 -18.59 -2.61
CA ARG A 125 15.59 -18.54 -3.83
C ARG A 125 15.48 -19.79 -4.72
N ASP A 126 15.07 -20.93 -4.17
CA ASP A 126 15.10 -22.23 -4.86
C ASP A 126 13.76 -22.66 -5.48
N LEU A 127 12.68 -21.91 -5.24
CA LEU A 127 11.39 -22.19 -5.86
C LEU A 127 11.34 -21.53 -7.24
N LYS A 128 11.60 -22.31 -8.29
CA LYS A 128 11.31 -21.97 -9.70
C LYS A 128 9.80 -21.95 -10.00
N MET A 129 8.97 -21.50 -9.07
CA MET A 129 7.60 -21.15 -9.41
C MET A 129 7.60 -19.69 -9.83
N GLU A 130 7.07 -19.43 -11.02
CA GLU A 130 6.60 -18.08 -11.33
C GLU A 130 5.47 -17.81 -10.34
N ASP A 131 5.81 -17.12 -9.25
CA ASP A 131 4.86 -16.80 -8.20
C ASP A 131 3.72 -15.98 -8.82
N PHE A 132 2.50 -16.21 -8.35
CA PHE A 132 1.32 -15.44 -8.75
C PHE A 132 1.61 -13.93 -8.70
N TRP A 133 2.35 -13.48 -7.70
CA TRP A 133 2.82 -12.09 -7.58
C TRP A 133 3.72 -11.63 -8.72
N SER A 134 4.61 -12.50 -9.21
CA SER A 134 5.46 -12.20 -10.37
C SER A 134 4.64 -12.05 -11.64
N GLN A 135 3.62 -12.89 -11.84
CA GLN A 135 2.71 -12.78 -12.98
C GLN A 135 1.88 -11.49 -12.90
N MET A 136 1.30 -11.20 -11.73
CA MET A 136 0.53 -9.98 -11.49
C MET A 136 1.39 -8.73 -11.72
N TRP A 137 2.63 -8.73 -11.25
CA TRP A 137 3.57 -7.63 -11.50
C TRP A 137 3.83 -7.43 -13.00
N LYS A 138 4.05 -8.51 -13.76
CA LYS A 138 4.25 -8.43 -15.22
C LYS A 138 3.03 -7.84 -15.91
N VAL A 139 1.83 -8.32 -15.58
CA VAL A 139 0.58 -7.80 -16.17
C VAL A 139 0.41 -6.32 -15.84
N GLY A 140 0.57 -5.91 -14.57
CA GLY A 140 0.47 -4.52 -14.16
C GLY A 140 1.48 -3.61 -14.86
N ARG A 141 2.70 -4.10 -15.12
CA ARG A 141 3.70 -3.38 -15.92
C ARG A 141 3.21 -3.14 -17.36
N CYS A 142 2.63 -4.16 -17.99
CA CYS A 142 2.07 -4.04 -19.32
C CYS A 142 0.87 -3.07 -19.35
N GLU A 143 -0.04 -3.16 -18.37
CA GLU A 143 -1.19 -2.25 -18.23
C GLU A 143 -0.74 -0.78 -18.13
N ALA A 144 0.24 -0.49 -17.26
CA ALA A 144 0.81 0.85 -17.13
C ALA A 144 1.41 1.34 -18.45
N ARG A 145 2.03 0.45 -19.23
CA ARG A 145 2.60 0.78 -20.56
C ARG A 145 1.52 1.05 -21.61
N VAL A 146 0.39 0.34 -21.59
CA VAL A 146 -0.77 0.66 -22.44
C VAL A 146 -1.26 2.07 -22.14
N VAL A 147 -1.49 2.40 -20.86
CA VAL A 147 -1.96 3.74 -20.45
C VAL A 147 -0.96 4.81 -20.87
N ARG A 148 0.35 4.59 -20.66
CA ARG A 148 1.39 5.51 -21.09
C ARG A 148 1.38 5.73 -22.61
N ASN A 149 1.20 4.68 -23.40
CA ASN A 149 1.12 4.81 -24.86
C ASN A 149 -0.10 5.62 -25.29
N PHE A 150 -1.25 5.41 -24.66
CA PHE A 150 -2.46 6.20 -24.92
C PHE A 150 -2.26 7.67 -24.57
N ILE A 151 -1.66 7.98 -23.41
CA ILE A 151 -1.32 9.35 -23.02
C ILE A 151 -0.38 9.99 -24.04
N ASN A 152 0.68 9.30 -24.45
CA ASN A 152 1.65 9.81 -25.44
C ASN A 152 1.02 10.06 -26.82
N GLN A 153 -0.07 9.34 -27.14
CA GLN A 153 -0.84 9.51 -28.37
C GLN A 153 -2.00 10.51 -28.22
N ASN A 154 -2.13 11.18 -27.07
CA ASN A 154 -3.28 12.01 -26.72
C ASN A 154 -4.65 11.28 -26.82
N LYS A 155 -4.64 9.95 -26.63
CA LYS A 155 -5.86 9.13 -26.61
C LYS A 155 -6.40 9.04 -25.18
N THR A 156 -7.18 10.03 -24.77
CA THR A 156 -7.77 10.09 -23.41
C THR A 156 -9.14 9.42 -23.33
N ALA A 157 -9.86 9.29 -24.45
CA ALA A 157 -11.09 8.53 -24.55
C ALA A 157 -10.81 7.18 -25.24
N TYR A 158 -10.74 6.11 -24.44
CA TYR A 158 -10.60 4.74 -24.93
C TYR A 158 -11.62 3.82 -24.27
N THR A 159 -12.03 2.78 -24.99
CA THR A 159 -12.95 1.75 -24.48
C THR A 159 -12.18 0.64 -23.77
N SER A 160 -12.89 -0.12 -22.91
CA SER A 160 -12.33 -1.31 -22.26
C SER A 160 -11.82 -2.34 -23.27
N GLN A 161 -12.43 -2.41 -24.45
CA GLN A 161 -12.01 -3.33 -25.52
C GLN A 161 -10.66 -2.91 -26.10
N GLU A 162 -10.49 -1.64 -26.47
CA GLU A 162 -9.23 -1.12 -27.01
C GLU A 162 -8.06 -1.27 -26.02
N PHE A 163 -8.34 -1.05 -24.74
CA PHE A 163 -7.37 -1.29 -23.66
C PHE A 163 -6.96 -2.77 -23.62
N THR A 164 -7.94 -3.68 -23.60
CA THR A 164 -7.71 -5.12 -23.52
C THR A 164 -6.95 -5.66 -24.73
N GLU A 165 -7.24 -5.16 -25.94
CA GLU A 165 -6.55 -5.55 -27.16
C GLU A 165 -5.09 -5.07 -27.16
N SER A 166 -4.86 -3.82 -26.73
CA SER A 166 -3.51 -3.27 -26.58
C SER A 166 -2.69 -4.05 -25.55
N LEU A 167 -3.30 -4.41 -24.42
CA LEU A 167 -2.68 -5.22 -23.38
C LEU A 167 -2.30 -6.62 -23.89
N LYS A 168 -3.21 -7.29 -24.60
CA LYS A 168 -2.94 -8.61 -25.20
C LYS A 168 -1.78 -8.57 -26.19
N ASN A 169 -1.66 -7.49 -26.97
CA ASN A 169 -0.56 -7.33 -27.92
C ASN A 169 0.79 -7.16 -27.20
N LEU A 170 0.85 -6.34 -26.14
CA LEU A 170 2.08 -6.19 -25.34
C LEU A 170 2.47 -7.49 -24.63
N LEU A 171 1.50 -8.19 -24.04
CA LEU A 171 1.74 -9.47 -23.37
C LEU A 171 2.28 -10.55 -24.33
N LYS A 172 1.84 -10.56 -25.60
CA LYS A 172 2.34 -11.48 -26.63
C LYS A 172 3.73 -11.12 -27.13
N GLY A 173 4.04 -9.83 -27.24
CA GLY A 173 5.34 -9.34 -27.72
C GLY A 173 6.46 -9.45 -26.68
N GLY A 174 6.12 -9.58 -25.40
CA GLY A 174 7.11 -9.50 -24.31
C GLY A 174 7.65 -8.08 -24.09
N ASP A 175 7.06 -7.08 -24.73
CA ASP A 175 7.50 -5.69 -24.76
C ASP A 175 7.02 -4.87 -23.54
N CYS A 176 6.94 -5.54 -22.38
CA CYS A 176 6.69 -4.90 -21.09
C CYS A 176 8.04 -4.55 -20.44
#